data_AF-A0A2I0P3M9-F1
#
_entry.id   AF-A0A2I0P3M9-F1
#
_cell.length_a   1.000
_cell.length_b   1.000
_cell.length_c   1.000
_cell.angle_alpha   90.00
_cell.angle_beta   90.00
_cell.angle_gamma   90.00
#
_symmetry.space_group_name_H-M   'P 1'
#
loop_
_entity.id
_entity.type
_entity.pdbx_description
1 polymer ?
#
loop_
_entity_poly.entity_id
_entity_poly.type
_entity_poly.pdbx_seq_one_letter_code
_entity_poly.pdbx_strand_id
1 'polypeptide(L)'
;MHVMEGFLPWQWCLVWWVLSLPCVIYGFIKVRTLIQQQREMLPLLGICGAFIFILSALKLPSVTGSCSHPTGTGLSAICFGPFVTAVIGSIVLLFQALFLAHGGLS
;
A
#
# COMPACT_ATOMS: atom_id res chain seq x y z
N MET A 1 -2.89 8.10 5.67
CA MET A 1 -2.47 8.49 7.03
C MET A 1 -2.08 7.23 7.75
N HIS A 2 -0.87 7.19 8.30
CA HIS A 2 -0.31 6.01 8.95
C HIS A 2 -0.45 6.14 10.47
N VAL A 3 -0.72 5.01 11.13
CA VAL A 3 -0.64 4.95 12.58
C VAL A 3 0.81 4.65 12.96
N MET A 4 1.33 5.38 13.94
CA MET A 4 2.70 5.19 14.44
C MET A 4 2.83 3.85 15.17
N GLU A 5 3.99 3.21 15.02
CA GLU A 5 4.37 2.03 15.78
C GLU A 5 4.16 2.23 17.29
N GLY A 6 3.54 1.26 17.95
CA GLY A 6 3.28 1.30 19.39
C GLY A 6 2.15 2.24 19.84
N PHE A 7 1.42 2.86 18.90
CA PHE A 7 0.24 3.67 19.24
C PHE A 7 -0.99 2.81 19.56
N LEU A 8 -1.14 1.64 18.92
CA LEU A 8 -2.24 0.71 19.20
C LEU A 8 -1.82 -0.34 20.23
N PRO A 9 -2.72 -0.72 21.17
CA PRO A 9 -2.54 -1.92 21.97
C PRO A 9 -2.50 -3.17 21.09
N TRP A 10 -1.67 -4.14 21.45
CA TRP A 10 -1.42 -5.35 20.65
C TRP A 10 -2.70 -6.14 20.29
N GLN A 11 -3.75 -6.06 21.10
CA GLN A 11 -5.04 -6.71 20.81
C GLN A 11 -5.69 -6.12 19.56
N TRP A 12 -5.62 -4.79 19.40
CA TRP A 12 -6.23 -4.10 18.27
C TRP A 12 -5.42 -4.30 16.98
N CYS A 13 -4.09 -4.37 17.09
CA CYS A 13 -3.20 -4.76 16.01
C CYS A 13 -3.62 -6.09 15.38
N LEU A 14 -3.85 -7.11 16.21
CA LEU A 14 -4.31 -8.43 15.76
C LEU A 14 -5.68 -8.37 15.07
N VAL A 15 -6.64 -7.62 15.62
CA VAL A 15 -7.97 -7.48 15.03
C VAL A 15 -7.88 -6.90 13.61
N TRP A 16 -7.10 -5.83 13.42
CA TRP A 16 -6.92 -5.20 12.11
C TRP A 16 -6.14 -6.07 11.13
N TRP A 17 -5.16 -6.83 11.59
CA TRP A 17 -4.46 -7.82 10.78
C TRP A 17 -5.41 -8.92 10.29
N VAL A 18 -6.25 -9.46 11.18
CA VAL A 18 -7.23 -10.50 10.81
C VAL A 18 -8.29 -9.97 9.84
N LEU A 19 -8.76 -8.73 10.03
CA LEU A 19 -9.74 -8.11 9.13
C LEU A 19 -9.16 -7.76 7.75
N SER A 20 -7.89 -7.37 7.68
CA SER A 20 -7.23 -7.01 6.41
C SER A 20 -6.73 -8.23 5.62
N LEU A 21 -6.36 -9.31 6.31
CA LEU A 21 -5.93 -10.59 5.73
C LEU A 21 -6.77 -11.10 4.56
N PRO A 22 -8.11 -11.22 4.65
CA PRO A 22 -8.92 -11.73 3.54
C PRO A 22 -8.85 -10.85 2.29
N CYS A 23 -8.78 -9.52 2.46
CA CYS A 23 -8.64 -8.58 1.35
C CYS A 23 -7.28 -8.73 0.66
N VAL A 24 -6.21 -8.88 1.44
CA VAL A 24 -4.84 -9.06 0.91
C VAL A 24 -4.68 -10.43 0.24
N ILE A 25 -5.21 -11.51 0.84
CA ILE A 25 -5.19 -12.85 0.26
C ILE A 25 -5.93 -12.88 -1.07
N TYR A 26 -7.13 -12.32 -1.12
CA TYR A 26 -7.90 -12.27 -2.36
C TYR A 26 -7.22 -11.41 -3.43
N GLY A 27 -6.60 -10.30 -3.01
CA GLY A 27 -5.71 -9.50 -3.86
C GLY A 27 -4.56 -10.31 -4.44
N PHE A 28 -3.90 -11.12 -3.62
CA PHE A 28 -2.77 -11.96 -4.04
C PHE A 28 -3.20 -13.01 -5.07
N ILE A 29 -4.37 -13.64 -4.88
CA ILE A 29 -4.93 -14.59 -5.84
C ILE A 29 -5.22 -13.91 -7.18
N LYS A 30 -5.78 -12.70 -7.16
CA LYS A 30 -6.03 -11.90 -8.38
C LYS A 30 -4.74 -11.51 -9.09
N VAL A 31 -3.74 -11.04 -8.35
CA VAL A 31 -2.41 -10.72 -8.90
C VAL A 31 -1.78 -11.96 -9.54
N ARG A 32 -1.82 -13.11 -8.87
CA ARG A 32 -1.30 -14.38 -9.41
C ARG A 32 -2.01 -14.77 -10.70
N THR A 33 -3.33 -14.66 -10.74
CA THR A 33 -4.12 -14.98 -11.94
C THR A 33 -3.77 -14.05 -13.10
N LEU A 34 -3.58 -12.74 -12.83
CA LEU A 34 -3.19 -11.76 -13.83
C LEU A 34 -1.81 -12.05 -14.42
N ILE A 35 -0.84 -12.41 -13.58
CA ILE A 35 0.53 -12.80 -14.01
C ILE A 35 0.51 -14.10 -14.82
N GLN A 36 -0.36 -15.05 -14.46
CA GLN A 36 -0.51 -16.30 -15.22
C GLN A 36 -1.09 -16.06 -16.62
N GLN A 37 -2.00 -15.10 -16.76
CA GLN A 37 -2.55 -14.71 -18.07
C GLN A 37 -1.53 -13.92 -18.90
N GLN A 38 -0.80 -12.99 -18.27
CA GLN A 38 0.17 -12.13 -18.94
C GLN A 38 1.40 -11.94 -18.06
N ARG A 39 2.51 -12.62 -18.40
CA ARG A 39 3.76 -12.52 -17.63
C ARG A 39 4.36 -11.12 -17.61
N GLU A 40 4.08 -10.32 -18.64
CA GLU A 40 4.55 -8.93 -18.77
C GLU A 40 3.92 -7.99 -17.71
N MET A 41 2.83 -8.40 -17.05
CA MET A 41 2.20 -7.64 -15.97
C MET A 41 3.06 -7.57 -14.70
N LEU A 42 3.91 -8.58 -14.45
CA LEU A 42 4.75 -8.63 -13.26
C LEU A 42 5.71 -7.43 -13.14
N PRO A 43 6.56 -7.12 -14.14
CA PRO A 43 7.42 -5.94 -14.07
C PRO A 43 6.61 -4.64 -14.02
N LEU A 44 5.46 -4.57 -14.68
CA LEU A 44 4.61 -3.38 -14.70
C LEU A 44 3.99 -3.10 -13.32
N LEU A 45 3.53 -4.13 -12.61
CA LEU A 45 3.09 -4.02 -11.21
C LEU A 45 4.23 -3.55 -10.30
N GLY A 46 5.45 -4.08 -10.50
CA GLY A 46 6.63 -3.69 -9.74
C GLY A 46 6.97 -2.21 -9.92
N ILE A 47 7.02 -1.73 -11.16
CA ILE A 47 7.26 -0.31 -11.48
C ILE A 47 6.15 0.57 -10.90
N CYS A 48 4.88 0.16 -11.00
CA CYS A 48 3.78 0.91 -10.40
C CYS A 48 3.89 0.97 -8.87
N GLY A 49 4.25 -0.13 -8.21
CA GLY A 49 4.48 -0.14 -6.77
C GLY A 49 5.61 0.81 -6.36
N ALA A 50 6.74 0.76 -7.07
CA ALA A 50 7.86 1.68 -6.84
C ALA A 50 7.47 3.14 -7.09
N PHE A 51 6.70 3.41 -8.16
CA PHE A 51 6.19 4.74 -8.46
C PHE A 51 5.28 5.27 -7.35
N ILE A 52 4.34 4.45 -6.85
CA ILE A 52 3.46 4.81 -5.73
C ILE A 52 4.26 5.11 -4.47
N PHE A 53 5.28 4.30 -4.16
CA PHE A 53 6.18 4.54 -3.03
C PHE A 53 6.93 5.86 -3.16
N ILE A 54 7.54 6.13 -4.31
CA ILE A 54 8.24 7.41 -4.57
C ILE A 54 7.27 8.58 -4.47
N LEU A 55 6.10 8.46 -5.09
CA LEU A 55 5.05 9.48 -5.06
C LEU A 55 4.63 9.78 -3.61
N SER A 56 4.54 8.76 -2.76
CA SER A 56 4.25 8.93 -1.33
C SER A 56 5.36 9.60 -0.52
N ALA A 57 6.60 9.66 -1.04
CA ALA A 57 7.70 10.38 -0.42
C ALA A 57 7.79 11.85 -0.86
N LEU A 58 7.06 12.24 -1.92
CA LEU A 58 7.03 13.62 -2.41
C LEU A 58 6.15 14.50 -1.52
N LYS A 59 6.72 15.64 -1.10
CA LYS A 59 5.98 16.67 -0.35
C LYS A 59 5.18 17.52 -1.32
N LEU A 60 3.86 17.49 -1.22
CA LEU A 60 2.95 18.37 -1.96
C LEU A 60 2.36 19.43 -1.01
N PRO A 61 2.27 20.70 -1.45
CA PRO A 61 1.59 21.73 -0.69
C PRO A 61 0.09 21.42 -0.63
N SER A 62 -0.45 21.39 0.59
CA SER A 62 -1.88 21.23 0.81
C SER A 62 -2.61 22.57 0.65
N VAL A 63 -3.86 22.50 0.20
CA VAL A 63 -4.78 23.65 0.04
C VAL A 63 -4.96 24.40 1.37
N THR A 64 -4.75 23.75 2.50
CA THR A 64 -4.87 24.32 3.85
C THR A 64 -3.54 24.79 4.46
N GLY A 65 -2.46 24.95 3.67
CA GLY A 65 -1.17 25.46 4.16
C GLY A 65 -0.32 24.44 4.93
N SER A 66 -0.68 23.16 4.89
CA SER A 66 0.13 22.05 5.42
C SER A 66 0.96 21.38 4.32
N CYS A 67 1.95 20.59 4.68
CA CYS A 67 2.66 19.70 3.75
C CYS A 67 2.08 18.30 3.87
N SER A 68 1.48 17.79 2.80
CA SER A 68 0.96 16.43 2.73
C SER A 68 1.69 15.63 1.67
N HIS A 69 1.55 14.31 1.70
CA HIS A 69 2.08 13.45 0.65
C HIS A 69 0.93 12.67 0.01
N PRO A 70 0.97 12.47 -1.32
CA PRO A 70 -0.06 11.70 -2.00
C PRO A 70 0.14 10.20 -1.75
N THR A 71 -0.89 9.51 -1.27
CA THR A 71 -0.82 8.08 -0.93
C THR A 71 -0.75 7.16 -2.16
N GLY A 72 -1.08 7.66 -3.36
CA GLY A 72 -1.09 6.90 -4.62
C GLY A 72 -2.12 5.77 -4.71
N THR A 73 -2.94 5.55 -3.68
CA THR A 73 -3.96 4.49 -3.62
C THR A 73 -5.06 4.65 -4.67
N GLY A 74 -5.53 5.89 -4.90
CA GLY A 74 -6.54 6.16 -5.93
C GLY A 74 -6.05 5.85 -7.35
N LEU A 75 -4.80 6.23 -7.66
CA LEU A 75 -4.18 5.95 -8.95
C LEU A 75 -4.04 4.44 -9.18
N SER A 76 -3.54 3.71 -8.18
CA SER A 76 -3.42 2.25 -8.22
C SER A 76 -4.77 1.58 -8.44
N ALA A 77 -5.82 2.04 -7.75
CA ALA A 77 -7.15 1.44 -7.83
C ALA A 77 -7.80 1.64 -9.20
N ILE A 78 -7.56 2.79 -9.85
CA ILE A 78 -8.05 3.06 -11.20
C ILE A 78 -7.31 2.21 -12.24
N CYS A 79 -5.99 2.05 -12.09
CA CYS A 79 -5.17 1.31 -13.06
C CYS A 79 -5.31 -0.22 -12.95
N PHE A 80 -5.36 -0.76 -11.73
CA PHE A 80 -5.28 -2.22 -11.49
C PHE A 80 -6.46 -2.80 -10.71
N GLY A 81 -7.37 -1.95 -10.24
CA GLY A 81 -8.50 -2.36 -9.42
C GLY A 81 -8.16 -2.47 -7.92
N PRO A 82 -9.19 -2.44 -7.05
CA PRO A 82 -9.02 -2.30 -5.61
C PRO A 82 -8.28 -3.48 -4.95
N PHE A 83 -8.44 -4.70 -5.49
CA PHE A 83 -7.82 -5.90 -4.92
C PHE A 83 -6.32 -6.00 -5.22
N VAL A 84 -5.87 -5.57 -6.40
CA VAL A 84 -4.45 -5.49 -6.72
C VAL A 84 -3.79 -4.36 -5.92
N THR A 85 -4.49 -3.23 -5.77
CA THR A 85 -4.07 -2.12 -4.92
C THR A 85 -3.91 -2.52 -3.46
N ALA A 86 -4.72 -3.45 -2.93
CA ALA A 86 -4.53 -3.94 -1.57
C ALA A 86 -3.15 -4.58 -1.39
N VAL A 87 -2.70 -5.40 -2.34
CA VAL A 87 -1.38 -6.05 -2.30
C VAL A 87 -0.25 -5.03 -2.47
N ILE A 88 -0.35 -4.17 -3.49
CA ILE A 88 0.66 -3.12 -3.74
C ILE A 88 0.75 -2.18 -2.53
N GLY A 89 -0.39 -1.80 -1.96
CA GLY A 89 -0.49 -0.97 -0.78
C GLY A 89 0.17 -1.60 0.45
N SER A 90 -0.04 -2.90 0.71
CA SER A 90 0.66 -3.62 1.77
C SER A 90 2.17 -3.58 1.60
N ILE A 91 2.67 -3.75 0.37
CA ILE A 91 4.11 -3.68 0.06
C ILE A 91 4.65 -2.26 0.29
N VAL A 92 3.94 -1.24 -0.19
CA VAL A 92 4.31 0.18 -0.01
C VAL A 92 4.34 0.54 1.48
N LEU A 93 3.34 0.12 2.25
CA LEU A 93 3.27 0.33 3.70
C LEU A 93 4.47 -0.29 4.41
N LEU A 94 4.86 -1.51 4.01
CA LEU A 94 6.03 -2.19 4.54
C LEU A 94 7.32 -1.39 4.24
N PHE A 95 7.48 -0.89 3.00
CA PHE A 95 8.62 -0.03 2.67
C PHE A 95 8.61 1.30 3.41
N GLN A 96 7.45 1.92 3.62
CA GLN A 96 7.32 3.17 4.37
C GLN A 96 7.69 2.98 5.85
N ALA A 97 7.25 1.88 6.47
CA ALA A 97 7.60 1.54 7.84
C ALA A 97 9.11 1.28 7.99
N LEU A 98 9.72 0.53 7.06
CA LEU A 98 11.13 0.14 7.16
C LEU A 98 12.12 1.25 6.74
N PHE A 99 11.87 1.95 5.62
CA PHE A 99 12.85 2.87 5.04
C PHE A 99 12.60 4.35 5.40
N LEU A 100 11.35 4.73 5.64
CA LEU A 100 10.99 6.13 5.93
C LEU A 100 10.68 6.34 7.42
N ALA A 101 10.76 5.28 8.24
CA ALA A 101 10.29 5.28 9.63
C ALA A 101 8.88 5.91 9.75
N HIS A 102 8.04 5.67 8.73
CA HIS A 102 6.75 6.31 8.56
C HIS A 102 5.66 5.25 8.56
N GLY A 103 5.06 5.02 9.73
CA GLY A 103 4.04 4.00 9.98
C GLY A 103 4.45 3.02 11.09
N GLY A 104 3.81 1.86 11.10
CA GLY A 104 4.05 0.79 12.07
C GLY A 104 3.87 -0.60 11.45
N LEU A 105 4.59 -1.58 11.99
CA LEU A 105 4.48 -3.01 11.73
C LEU A 105 3.47 -3.68 12.67
N SER A 106 3.25 -3.10 13.86
CA SER A 106 2.32 -3.58 14.88
C SER A 106 0.88 -3.23 14.56
#